data_AF-A0A661WU28-F1
#
_entry.id   AF-A0A661WU28-F1
#
_cell.length_a   1.000
_cell.length_b   1.000
_cell.length_c   1.000
_cell.angle_alpha   90.00
_cell.angle_beta   90.00
_cell.angle_gamma   90.00
#
_symmetry.space_group_name_H-M   'P 1'
#
loop_
_entity.id
_entity.type
_entity.pdbx_description
1 polymer ?
#
loop_
_entity_poly.entity_id
_entity_poly.type
_entity_poly.pdbx_seq_one_letter_code
_entity_poly.pdbx_strand_id
1 'polypeptide(L)'
;ILAAKISGLFKSAFTNGAPSGSSITNFISVSKSTNTIVVIADVDLLADQFNFQELNVFGFVAHRPFNNNIDFILNGADQLCGDNNLISIRSRSKFDRPFTVVDQLERQAQQKWLNHEKELSAELQRVQQGLNSMQMKKDESQKFIISEEQQKKINEFRQKQIEIAKQLKQVRKNLRKDIDDLGLKLKFYNMALVPLLVCLFGIGIAVYRHYKVKNN
;
A
#
# COMPACT_ATOMS: atom_id res chain seq x y z
N ILE A 1 -19.86 -10.22 -1.09
CA ILE A 1 -20.61 -8.95 -1.26
C ILE A 1 -21.37 -8.90 -2.58
N LEU A 2 -22.68 -9.12 -2.54
CA LEU A 2 -23.60 -8.68 -3.59
C LEU A 2 -24.17 -7.32 -3.17
N ALA A 3 -24.03 -6.31 -4.01
CA ALA A 3 -24.57 -4.98 -3.76
C ALA A 3 -25.36 -4.48 -4.96
N ALA A 4 -26.51 -3.88 -4.71
CA ALA A 4 -27.38 -3.30 -5.72
C ALA A 4 -27.74 -1.87 -5.34
N LYS A 5 -27.65 -0.95 -6.30
CA LYS A 5 -28.13 0.42 -6.17
C LYS A 5 -29.41 0.55 -6.98
N ILE A 6 -30.49 0.98 -6.32
CA ILE A 6 -31.81 1.16 -6.92
C ILE A 6 -32.18 2.63 -6.75
N SER A 7 -32.37 3.34 -7.84
CA SER A 7 -32.75 4.75 -7.83
C SER A 7 -34.04 4.96 -8.60
N GLY A 8 -34.97 5.74 -8.05
CA GLY A 8 -36.23 6.02 -8.69
C GLY A 8 -37.27 6.66 -7.78
N LEU A 9 -38.48 6.80 -8.30
CA LEU A 9 -39.65 7.17 -7.53
C LEU A 9 -40.23 5.91 -6.88
N PHE A 10 -40.24 5.87 -5.55
CA PHE A 10 -40.74 4.71 -4.82
C PHE A 10 -42.21 4.90 -4.48
N LYS A 11 -42.99 3.83 -4.68
CA LYS A 11 -44.39 3.75 -4.28
C LYS A 11 -44.47 3.33 -2.82
N SER A 12 -45.46 3.86 -2.11
CA SER A 12 -45.75 3.46 -0.73
C SER A 12 -46.15 1.98 -0.66
N ALA A 13 -45.70 1.28 0.37
CA ALA A 13 -46.15 -0.08 0.68
C ALA A 13 -47.62 -0.11 1.14
N PHE A 14 -48.17 1.03 1.57
CA PHE A 14 -49.57 1.18 1.97
C PHE A 14 -50.42 1.62 0.78
N THR A 15 -50.84 0.67 -0.05
CA THR A 15 -51.61 0.97 -1.28
C THR A 15 -52.99 1.55 -1.00
N ASN A 16 -53.57 1.25 0.17
CA ASN A 16 -54.95 1.61 0.54
C ASN A 16 -55.02 2.90 1.38
N GLY A 17 -53.95 3.70 1.43
CA GLY A 17 -53.88 4.93 2.21
C GLY A 17 -53.32 4.74 3.62
N ALA A 18 -53.49 5.74 4.48
CA ALA A 18 -52.95 5.72 5.83
C ALA A 18 -53.60 4.60 6.69
N PRO A 19 -52.82 3.89 7.52
CA PRO A 19 -53.35 2.81 8.36
C PRO A 19 -54.41 3.33 9.33
N SER A 20 -55.44 2.51 9.56
CA SER A 20 -56.59 2.83 10.40
C SER A 20 -56.15 3.23 11.82
N GLY A 21 -56.50 4.44 12.27
CA GLY A 21 -56.11 4.99 13.58
C GLY A 21 -54.94 5.98 13.54
N SER A 22 -54.39 6.28 12.36
CA SER A 22 -53.33 7.30 12.21
C SER A 22 -53.90 8.67 11.82
N SER A 23 -53.51 9.74 12.52
CA SER A 23 -53.91 11.13 12.23
C SER A 23 -53.10 11.76 11.07
N ILE A 24 -52.68 10.96 10.09
CA ILE A 24 -51.84 11.40 8.99
C ILE A 24 -52.73 12.03 7.91
N THR A 25 -52.80 13.36 7.90
CA THR A 25 -53.60 14.14 6.93
C THR A 25 -52.97 14.25 5.54
N ASN A 26 -51.65 14.12 5.45
CA ASN A 26 -50.89 14.26 4.19
C ASN A 26 -50.20 12.94 3.81
N PHE A 27 -50.99 11.95 3.42
CA PHE A 27 -50.46 10.68 2.91
C PHE A 27 -49.77 10.86 1.54
N ILE A 28 -48.60 10.25 1.38
CA ILE A 28 -47.82 10.30 0.13
C ILE A 28 -47.81 8.89 -0.47
N SER A 29 -48.49 8.72 -1.62
CA SER A 29 -48.56 7.44 -2.33
C SER A 29 -47.31 7.13 -3.17
N VAL A 30 -46.62 8.17 -3.64
CA VAL A 30 -45.38 8.10 -4.43
C VAL A 30 -44.42 9.17 -3.96
N SER A 31 -43.11 8.86 -3.87
CA SER A 31 -42.10 9.83 -3.43
C SER A 31 -42.12 11.10 -4.29
N LYS A 32 -41.93 12.26 -3.63
CA LYS A 32 -41.93 13.58 -4.31
C LYS A 32 -40.67 13.80 -5.15
N SER A 33 -39.58 13.13 -4.80
CA SER A 33 -38.28 13.19 -5.47
C SER A 33 -37.75 11.79 -5.72
N THR A 34 -36.76 11.70 -6.61
CA THR A 34 -35.99 10.47 -6.83
C THR A 34 -35.23 10.14 -5.56
N ASN A 35 -35.44 8.95 -5.02
CA ASN A 35 -34.66 8.44 -3.90
C ASN A 35 -33.69 7.37 -4.40
N THR A 36 -32.67 7.08 -3.61
CA THR A 36 -31.71 6.00 -3.88
C THR A 36 -31.67 5.06 -2.68
N ILE A 37 -31.72 3.77 -2.96
CA ILE A 37 -31.57 2.69 -1.98
C ILE A 37 -30.35 1.88 -2.40
N VAL A 38 -29.45 1.63 -1.45
CA VAL A 38 -28.32 0.71 -1.61
C VAL A 38 -28.62 -0.53 -0.78
N VAL A 39 -28.73 -1.68 -1.44
CA VAL A 39 -28.97 -2.97 -0.81
C VAL A 39 -27.66 -3.75 -0.83
N ILE A 40 -27.23 -4.22 0.33
CA ILE A 40 -26.00 -5.00 0.48
C ILE A 40 -26.39 -6.33 1.12
N ALA A 41 -26.09 -7.42 0.43
CA ALA A 41 -26.31 -8.78 0.92
C ALA A 41 -24.96 -9.41 1.25
N ASP A 42 -24.53 -9.23 2.48
CA ASP A 42 -23.35 -9.87 3.06
C ASP A 42 -23.46 -9.86 4.59
N VAL A 43 -23.27 -11.01 5.23
CA VAL A 43 -23.43 -11.18 6.69
C VAL A 43 -22.20 -10.77 7.48
N ASP A 44 -21.02 -10.80 6.85
CA ASP A 44 -19.73 -10.57 7.51
C ASP A 44 -19.22 -9.13 7.30
N LEU A 45 -19.94 -8.33 6.53
CA LEU A 45 -19.57 -6.98 6.11
C LEU A 45 -19.22 -6.04 7.28
N LEU A 46 -20.00 -6.11 8.36
CA LEU A 46 -19.91 -5.23 9.53
C LEU A 46 -19.25 -5.89 10.74
N ALA A 47 -18.82 -7.14 10.61
CA ALA A 47 -18.23 -7.86 11.73
C ALA A 47 -16.74 -7.52 11.85
N ASP A 48 -16.34 -7.05 13.03
CA ASP A 48 -14.98 -6.54 13.28
C ASP A 48 -13.89 -7.56 12.93
N GLN A 49 -14.10 -8.83 13.27
CA GLN A 49 -13.17 -9.93 12.97
C GLN A 49 -12.87 -10.12 11.48
N PHE A 50 -13.78 -9.65 10.61
CA PHE A 50 -13.63 -9.73 9.17
C PHE A 50 -13.19 -8.41 8.56
N ASN A 51 -13.07 -7.33 9.33
CA ASN A 51 -12.67 -6.01 8.87
C ASN A 51 -11.29 -5.61 9.39
N PHE A 52 -10.97 -5.99 10.62
CA PHE A 52 -9.80 -5.55 11.35
C PHE A 52 -8.92 -6.72 11.76
N GLN A 53 -7.62 -6.52 11.65
CA GLN A 53 -6.60 -7.39 12.19
C GLN A 53 -5.98 -6.72 13.42
N GLU A 54 -6.00 -7.42 14.55
CA GLU A 54 -5.34 -6.98 15.78
C GLU A 54 -3.81 -7.13 15.65
N LEU A 55 -3.10 -6.06 15.97
CA LEU A 55 -1.64 -6.00 16.03
C LEU A 55 -1.25 -5.67 17.46
N ASN A 56 -0.61 -6.61 18.14
CA ASN A 56 -0.02 -6.34 19.45
C ASN A 56 1.41 -5.80 19.27
N VAL A 57 1.59 -4.52 19.61
CA VAL A 57 2.89 -3.84 19.52
C VAL A 57 3.22 -3.26 20.89
N PHE A 58 4.24 -3.82 21.54
CA PHE A 58 4.69 -3.41 22.88
C PHE A 58 3.58 -3.38 23.95
N GLY A 59 2.62 -4.31 23.89
CA GLY A 59 1.50 -4.39 24.83
C GLY A 59 0.33 -3.46 24.50
N PHE A 60 0.43 -2.67 23.42
CA PHE A 60 -0.69 -1.92 22.87
C PHE A 60 -1.37 -2.73 21.76
N VAL A 61 -2.68 -2.91 21.88
CA VAL A 61 -3.50 -3.51 20.82
C VAL A 61 -3.90 -2.42 19.83
N ALA A 62 -3.37 -2.50 18.62
CA ALA A 62 -3.76 -1.64 17.50
C ALA A 62 -4.62 -2.43 16.51
N HIS A 63 -5.59 -1.77 15.90
CA HIS A 63 -6.46 -2.37 14.88
C HIS A 63 -6.06 -1.85 13.51
N ARG A 64 -5.77 -2.76 12.58
CA ARG A 64 -5.48 -2.40 11.19
C ARG A 64 -6.57 -2.96 10.28
N PRO A 65 -7.22 -2.14 9.45
CA PRO A 65 -8.14 -2.67 8.44
C PRO A 65 -7.33 -3.51 7.44
N PHE A 66 -7.79 -4.73 7.18
CA PHE A 66 -7.15 -5.62 6.19
C PHE A 66 -7.97 -5.78 4.90
N ASN A 67 -9.20 -5.25 4.88
CA ASN A 67 -10.04 -5.14 3.70
C ASN A 67 -10.63 -3.73 3.56
N ASN A 68 -11.49 -3.54 2.57
CA ASN A 68 -12.12 -2.26 2.26
C ASN A 68 -13.65 -2.27 2.46
N ASN A 69 -14.18 -3.14 3.31
CA ASN A 69 -15.63 -3.23 3.55
C ASN A 69 -16.14 -1.97 4.28
N ILE A 70 -15.40 -1.49 5.30
CA ILE A 70 -15.73 -0.23 5.99
C ILE A 70 -15.65 0.96 5.03
N ASP A 71 -14.60 1.02 4.20
CA ASP A 71 -14.47 2.06 3.18
C ASP A 71 -15.66 2.03 2.21
N PHE A 72 -16.11 0.85 1.80
CA PHE A 72 -17.27 0.71 0.92
C PHE A 72 -18.54 1.27 1.56
N ILE A 73 -18.80 0.96 2.84
CA ILE A 73 -19.97 1.48 3.57
C ILE A 73 -19.88 2.98 3.74
N LEU A 74 -18.72 3.49 4.15
CA LEU A 74 -18.51 4.92 4.37
C LEU A 74 -18.69 5.71 3.06
N ASN A 75 -18.12 5.21 1.96
CA ASN A 75 -18.30 5.82 0.64
C ASN A 75 -19.76 5.73 0.16
N GLY A 76 -20.46 4.64 0.46
CA GLY A 76 -21.89 4.50 0.18
C GLY A 76 -22.75 5.47 0.99
N ALA A 77 -22.44 5.66 2.28
CA ALA A 77 -23.10 6.63 3.14
C ALA A 77 -22.83 8.07 2.66
N ASP A 78 -21.57 8.40 2.34
CA ASP A 78 -21.19 9.67 1.71
C ASP A 78 -21.98 9.91 0.41
N GLN A 79 -22.15 8.87 -0.41
CA GLN A 79 -22.92 8.95 -1.65
C GLN A 79 -24.42 9.16 -1.41
N LEU A 80 -24.98 8.68 -0.30
CA LEU A 80 -26.39 8.88 0.03
C LEU A 80 -26.66 10.21 0.73
N CYS A 81 -25.67 10.75 1.46
CA CYS A 81 -25.77 12.02 2.18
C CYS A 81 -25.33 13.24 1.34
N GLY A 82 -24.50 13.04 0.32
CA GLY A 82 -23.94 14.10 -0.51
C GLY A 82 -24.88 14.60 -1.61
N ASP A 83 -24.62 15.82 -2.10
CA ASP A 83 -25.31 16.36 -3.28
C ASP A 83 -24.97 15.50 -4.52
N ASN A 84 -26.01 15.01 -5.22
CA ASN A 84 -25.90 14.16 -6.40
C ASN A 84 -24.97 14.76 -7.47
N ASN A 85 -24.90 16.09 -7.55
CA ASN A 85 -24.02 16.80 -8.49
C ASN A 85 -22.54 16.65 -8.16
N LEU A 86 -22.17 16.66 -6.87
CA LEU A 86 -20.78 16.56 -6.40
C LEU A 86 -20.25 15.12 -6.42
N ILE A 87 -21.13 14.13 -6.29
CA ILE A 87 -20.79 12.69 -6.37
C ILE A 87 -20.33 12.29 -7.77
N SER A 88 -20.93 12.87 -8.81
CA SER A 88 -20.57 12.59 -10.21
C SER A 88 -19.12 12.97 -10.55
N ILE A 89 -18.58 13.99 -9.87
CA ILE A 89 -17.21 14.48 -10.05
C ILE A 89 -16.21 13.59 -9.29
N ARG A 90 -16.59 13.11 -8.09
CA ARG A 90 -15.77 12.22 -7.25
C ARG A 90 -15.68 10.78 -7.80
N SER A 91 -16.69 10.34 -8.55
CA SER A 91 -16.81 8.98 -9.11
C SER A 91 -15.79 8.63 -10.18
N ARG A 92 -14.94 9.56 -10.63
CA ARG A 92 -13.74 9.19 -11.41
C ARG A 92 -12.72 8.59 -10.44
N SER A 93 -12.99 7.33 -10.07
CA SER A 93 -12.14 6.47 -9.27
C SER A 93 -10.68 6.67 -9.70
N LYS A 94 -9.77 6.79 -8.72
CA LYS A 94 -8.34 6.72 -8.98
C LYS A 94 -8.09 5.38 -9.68
N PHE A 95 -8.00 5.41 -11.01
CA PHE A 95 -7.49 4.29 -11.78
C PHE A 95 -6.04 4.16 -11.36
N ASP A 96 -5.78 3.24 -10.43
CA ASP A 96 -4.42 2.84 -10.12
C ASP A 96 -3.93 2.13 -11.38
N ARG A 97 -3.20 2.87 -12.22
CA ARG A 97 -2.47 2.32 -13.36
C ARG A 97 -1.01 2.24 -12.93
N PRO A 98 -0.67 1.27 -12.06
CA PRO A 98 0.70 1.10 -11.65
C PRO A 98 1.54 0.78 -12.89
N PHE A 99 2.78 1.25 -12.88
CA PHE A 99 3.72 0.95 -13.93
C PHE A 99 4.19 -0.51 -13.76
N THR A 100 3.41 -1.46 -14.25
CA THR A 100 3.65 -2.92 -14.06
C THR A 100 5.05 -3.36 -14.49
N VAL A 101 5.62 -2.73 -15.53
CA VAL A 101 7.00 -2.98 -15.98
C VAL A 101 8.02 -2.49 -14.94
N VAL A 102 7.77 -1.35 -14.30
CA VAL A 102 8.62 -0.80 -13.23
C VAL A 102 8.54 -1.69 -11.99
N ASP A 103 7.33 -2.10 -11.59
CA ASP A 103 7.14 -3.02 -10.46
C ASP A 103 7.89 -4.35 -10.68
N GLN A 104 7.89 -4.87 -11.90
CA GLN A 104 8.66 -6.07 -12.25
C GLN A 104 10.17 -5.86 -12.15
N LEU A 105 10.68 -4.72 -12.62
CA LEU A 105 12.11 -4.38 -12.50
C LEU A 105 12.53 -4.20 -11.04
N GLU A 106 11.70 -3.56 -10.22
CA GLU A 106 11.94 -3.43 -8.77
C GLU A 106 11.96 -4.79 -8.08
N ARG A 107 11.01 -5.68 -8.41
CA ARG A 107 10.98 -7.06 -7.89
C ARG A 107 12.24 -7.84 -8.28
N GLN A 108 12.70 -7.70 -9.53
CA GLN A 108 13.93 -8.36 -9.98
C GLN A 108 15.17 -7.84 -9.25
N ALA A 109 15.27 -6.52 -9.03
CA ALA A 109 16.35 -5.92 -8.25
C ALA A 109 16.33 -6.41 -6.79
N GLN A 110 15.14 -6.47 -6.17
CA GLN A 110 14.96 -7.04 -4.84
C GLN A 110 15.39 -8.50 -4.75
N GLN A 111 15.00 -9.31 -5.74
CA GLN A 111 15.27 -10.74 -5.73
C GLN A 111 16.77 -11.07 -5.82
N LYS A 112 17.56 -10.24 -6.51
CA LYS A 112 19.03 -10.37 -6.57
C LYS A 112 19.69 -10.25 -5.19
N TRP A 113 19.20 -9.34 -4.36
CA TRP A 113 19.78 -9.07 -3.03
C TRP A 113 19.14 -9.89 -1.91
N LEU A 114 17.93 -10.41 -2.13
CA LEU A 114 17.18 -11.19 -1.15
C LEU A 114 17.95 -12.44 -0.68
N ASN A 115 18.59 -13.16 -1.60
CA ASN A 115 19.35 -14.36 -1.26
C ASN A 115 20.55 -14.04 -0.37
N HIS A 116 21.32 -12.99 -0.70
CA HIS A 116 22.44 -12.54 0.11
C HIS A 116 22.01 -11.99 1.48
N GLU A 117 20.89 -11.27 1.55
CA GLU A 117 20.35 -10.84 2.84
C GLU A 117 19.97 -12.05 3.72
N LYS A 118 19.31 -13.06 3.14
CA LYS A 118 18.93 -14.28 3.86
C LYS A 118 20.16 -15.05 4.35
N GLU A 119 21.19 -15.19 3.52
CA GLU A 119 22.44 -15.85 3.88
C GLU A 119 23.14 -15.15 5.05
N LEU A 120 23.35 -13.83 4.94
CA LEU A 120 23.99 -13.03 5.99
C LEU A 120 23.15 -12.98 7.27
N SER A 121 21.83 -12.89 7.16
CA SER A 121 20.92 -12.92 8.30
C SER A 121 20.98 -14.26 9.04
N ALA A 122 20.99 -15.37 8.29
CA ALA A 122 21.12 -16.70 8.87
C ALA A 122 22.49 -16.89 9.54
N GLU A 123 23.56 -16.40 8.92
CA GLU A 123 24.90 -16.45 9.50
C GLU A 123 24.99 -15.63 10.80
N LEU A 124 24.45 -14.40 10.79
CA LEU A 124 24.38 -13.55 11.98
C LEU A 124 23.64 -14.24 13.12
N GLN A 125 22.51 -14.88 12.81
CA GLN A 125 21.70 -15.61 13.79
C GLN A 125 22.49 -16.80 14.39
N ARG A 126 23.20 -17.57 13.56
CA ARG A 126 24.07 -18.67 14.04
C ARG A 126 25.18 -18.17 14.95
N VAL A 127 25.85 -17.08 14.58
CA VAL A 127 26.91 -16.46 15.39
C VAL A 127 26.37 -15.97 16.73
N GLN A 128 25.18 -15.35 16.73
CA GLN A 128 24.56 -14.84 17.95
C GLN A 128 24.07 -15.95 18.89
N GLN A 129 23.52 -17.04 18.33
CA GLN A 129 23.19 -18.24 19.10
C GLN A 129 24.44 -18.90 19.70
N GLY A 130 25.53 -18.98 18.93
CA GLY A 130 26.84 -19.44 19.41
C GLY A 130 27.34 -18.61 20.59
N LEU A 131 27.31 -17.28 20.48
CA LEU A 131 27.70 -16.37 21.56
C LEU A 131 26.83 -16.52 22.81
N ASN A 132 25.51 -16.62 22.66
CA ASN A 132 24.60 -16.79 23.78
C ASN A 132 24.82 -18.12 24.51
N SER A 133 25.04 -19.22 23.78
CA SER A 133 25.32 -20.53 24.38
C SER A 133 26.64 -20.55 25.15
N MET A 134 27.67 -19.84 24.66
CA MET A 134 28.95 -19.70 25.36
C MET A 134 28.85 -18.80 26.60
N GLN A 135 27.96 -17.80 26.59
CA GLN A 135 27.70 -16.94 27.75
C GLN A 135 26.87 -17.65 28.83
N MET A 136 25.83 -18.40 28.45
CA MET A 136 24.99 -19.18 29.38
C MET A 136 25.80 -20.26 30.11
N LYS A 137 26.72 -20.95 29.41
CA LYS A 137 27.62 -21.95 30.02
C LYS A 137 28.61 -21.37 31.04
N LYS A 138 28.82 -20.03 31.07
CA LYS A 138 29.67 -19.39 32.08
C LYS A 138 29.00 -19.29 33.46
N ASP A 139 27.67 -19.24 33.53
CA ASP A 139 26.95 -18.95 34.79
C ASP A 139 26.79 -20.16 35.72
N GLU A 140 26.77 -21.40 35.20
CA GLU A 140 26.45 -22.59 36.01
C GLU A 140 27.64 -23.19 36.78
N SER A 141 28.90 -22.86 36.45
CA SER A 141 30.05 -23.55 37.08
C SER A 141 31.34 -22.74 37.32
N GLN A 142 31.50 -21.54 36.77
CA GLN A 142 32.80 -20.83 36.80
C GLN A 142 32.69 -19.31 37.02
N LYS A 143 32.15 -18.91 38.18
CA LYS A 143 32.00 -17.49 38.55
C LYS A 143 33.30 -16.69 38.70
N PHE A 144 34.50 -17.29 38.67
CA PHE A 144 35.73 -16.57 39.07
C PHE A 144 36.97 -16.65 38.16
N ILE A 145 37.05 -17.47 37.11
CA ILE A 145 38.21 -17.45 36.20
C ILE A 145 37.76 -17.69 34.76
N ILE A 146 37.63 -16.61 33.97
CA ILE A 146 37.55 -16.73 32.51
C ILE A 146 38.94 -17.18 32.03
N SER A 147 39.04 -18.34 31.39
CA SER A 147 40.27 -18.74 30.70
C SER A 147 40.58 -17.75 29.56
N GLU A 148 41.83 -17.29 29.43
CA GLU A 148 42.26 -16.35 28.39
C GLU A 148 41.90 -16.83 26.98
N GLU A 149 41.91 -18.15 26.75
CA GLU A 149 41.51 -18.75 25.47
C GLU A 149 40.01 -18.57 25.17
N GLN A 150 39.15 -18.64 26.19
CA GLN A 150 37.71 -18.38 26.02
C GLN A 150 37.45 -16.90 25.73
N GLN A 151 38.19 -15.99 26.37
CA GLN A 151 38.05 -14.56 26.14
C GLN A 151 38.46 -14.18 24.70
N LYS A 152 39.54 -14.78 24.19
CA LYS A 152 39.98 -14.60 22.79
C LYS A 152 38.90 -15.07 21.81
N LYS A 153 38.35 -16.28 22.00
CA LYS A 153 37.27 -16.81 21.16
C LYS A 153 36.02 -15.90 21.17
N ILE A 154 35.59 -15.42 22.34
CA ILE A 154 34.44 -14.49 22.43
C ILE A 154 34.70 -13.19 21.67
N ASN A 155 35.92 -12.66 21.74
CA ASN A 155 36.30 -11.45 21.01
C ASN A 155 36.31 -11.68 19.49
N GLU A 156 36.81 -12.82 19.02
CA GLU A 156 36.75 -13.21 17.60
C GLU A 156 35.31 -13.35 17.10
N PHE A 157 34.43 -13.99 17.87
CA PHE A 157 33.01 -14.10 17.51
C PHE A 157 32.30 -12.74 17.49
N ARG A 158 32.61 -11.85 18.43
CA ARG A 158 32.10 -10.47 18.42
C ARG A 158 32.58 -9.69 17.19
N GLN A 159 33.84 -9.85 16.79
CA GLN A 159 34.37 -9.24 15.57
C GLN A 159 33.64 -9.76 14.32
N LYS A 160 33.44 -11.08 14.21
CA LYS A 160 32.64 -11.68 13.13
C LYS A 160 31.20 -11.16 13.10
N GLN A 161 30.56 -11.02 14.26
CA GLN A 161 29.21 -10.45 14.34
C GLN A 161 29.17 -9.01 13.79
N ILE A 162 30.14 -8.17 14.15
CA ILE A 162 30.24 -6.79 13.66
C ILE A 162 30.48 -6.77 12.14
N GLU A 163 31.32 -7.66 11.64
CA GLU A 163 31.61 -7.77 10.22
C GLU A 163 30.36 -8.18 9.42
N ILE A 164 29.68 -9.24 9.82
CA ILE A 164 28.43 -9.71 9.19
C ILE A 164 27.36 -8.61 9.24
N ALA A 165 27.22 -7.91 10.37
CA ALA A 165 26.28 -6.80 10.50
C ALA A 165 26.60 -5.63 9.55
N LYS A 166 27.89 -5.32 9.33
CA LYS A 166 28.32 -4.32 8.34
C LYS A 166 27.99 -4.77 6.92
N GLN A 167 28.28 -6.03 6.59
CA GLN A 167 27.95 -6.60 5.27
C GLN A 167 26.44 -6.55 5.01
N LEU A 168 25.62 -6.93 5.99
CA LEU A 168 24.16 -6.87 5.89
C LEU A 168 23.67 -5.42 5.67
N LYS A 169 24.22 -4.45 6.40
CA LYS A 169 23.92 -3.03 6.19
C LYS A 169 24.32 -2.56 4.78
N GLN A 170 25.45 -3.03 4.27
CA GLN A 170 25.91 -2.69 2.92
C GLN A 170 25.00 -3.30 1.84
N VAL A 171 24.59 -4.57 1.99
CA VAL A 171 23.63 -5.24 1.10
C VAL A 171 22.32 -4.46 1.06
N ARG A 172 21.75 -4.10 2.21
CA ARG A 172 20.51 -3.30 2.29
C ARG A 172 20.65 -1.92 1.66
N LYS A 173 21.81 -1.27 1.84
CA LYS A 173 22.11 0.03 1.22
C LYS A 173 22.19 -0.09 -0.30
N ASN A 174 22.87 -1.11 -0.81
CA ASN A 174 23.01 -1.35 -2.25
C ASN A 174 21.65 -1.68 -2.87
N LEU A 175 20.84 -2.52 -2.23
CA LEU A 175 19.48 -2.81 -2.66
C LEU A 175 18.65 -1.53 -2.83
N ARG A 176 18.67 -0.64 -1.82
CA ARG A 176 17.93 0.63 -1.89
C ARG A 176 18.47 1.52 -3.01
N LYS A 177 19.80 1.62 -3.13
CA LYS A 177 20.44 2.43 -4.18
C LYS A 177 20.09 1.94 -5.58
N ASP A 178 20.06 0.63 -5.82
CA ASP A 178 19.72 0.07 -7.13
C ASP A 178 18.28 0.38 -7.52
N ILE A 179 17.34 0.35 -6.56
CA ILE A 179 15.94 0.74 -6.75
C ILE A 179 15.84 2.23 -7.06
N ASP A 180 16.54 3.07 -6.30
CA ASP A 180 16.53 4.52 -6.48
C ASP A 180 17.13 4.92 -7.85
N ASP A 181 18.26 4.32 -8.24
CA ASP A 181 18.93 4.58 -9.51
C ASP A 181 18.08 4.15 -10.71
N LEU A 182 17.38 3.01 -10.60
CA LEU A 182 16.41 2.55 -11.59
C LEU A 182 15.27 3.57 -11.77
N GLY A 183 14.67 4.00 -10.66
CA GLY A 183 13.58 4.98 -10.67
C GLY A 183 14.03 6.34 -11.23
N LEU A 184 15.25 6.79 -10.90
CA LEU A 184 15.79 8.06 -11.38
C LEU A 184 16.03 8.03 -12.90
N LYS A 185 16.60 6.95 -13.44
CA LYS A 185 16.81 6.79 -14.89
C LYS A 185 15.48 6.84 -15.66
N LEU A 186 14.48 6.09 -15.21
CA LEU A 186 13.14 6.08 -15.82
C LEU A 186 12.48 7.46 -15.81
N LYS A 187 12.55 8.16 -14.68
CA LYS A 187 12.03 9.52 -14.55
C LYS A 187 12.75 10.49 -15.48
N PHE A 188 14.08 10.41 -15.56
CA PHE A 188 14.89 11.27 -16.42
C PHE A 188 14.51 11.10 -17.89
N TYR A 189 14.44 9.86 -18.40
CA TYR A 189 14.03 9.61 -19.78
C TYR A 189 12.63 10.11 -20.06
N ASN A 190 11.65 9.81 -19.21
CA ASN A 190 10.27 10.23 -19.43
C ASN A 190 10.11 11.77 -19.40
N MET A 191 10.80 12.43 -18.47
CA MET A 191 10.72 13.89 -18.31
C MET A 191 11.51 14.65 -19.39
N ALA A 192 12.63 14.12 -19.87
CA ALA A 192 13.47 14.78 -20.87
C ALA A 192 12.98 14.53 -22.31
N LEU A 193 12.42 13.36 -22.59
CA LEU A 193 12.07 12.94 -23.95
C LEU A 193 10.92 13.76 -24.53
N VAL A 194 9.87 14.06 -23.76
CA VAL A 194 8.72 14.85 -24.25
C VAL A 194 9.12 16.29 -24.62
N PRO A 195 9.75 17.09 -23.75
CA PRO A 195 10.21 18.44 -24.11
C PRO A 195 11.19 18.43 -25.29
N LEU A 196 12.10 17.45 -25.33
CA LEU A 196 13.09 17.33 -26.41
C LEU A 196 12.42 17.07 -27.76
N LEU A 197 11.42 16.19 -27.83
CA LEU A 197 10.63 15.96 -29.04
C LEU A 197 9.89 17.22 -29.49
N VAL A 198 9.30 17.97 -28.56
CA VAL A 198 8.60 19.22 -28.85
C VAL A 198 9.58 20.26 -29.42
N CYS A 199 10.76 20.41 -28.83
CA CYS A 199 11.80 21.31 -29.33
C CYS A 199 12.26 20.92 -30.74
N LEU A 200 12.54 19.64 -30.98
CA LEU A 200 12.95 19.15 -32.30
C LEU A 200 11.85 19.38 -33.35
N PHE A 201 10.59 19.13 -33.01
CA PHE A 201 9.47 19.36 -33.90
C PHE A 201 9.30 20.85 -34.24
N GLY A 202 9.43 21.72 -33.24
CA GLY A 202 9.40 23.18 -33.43
C GLY A 202 10.53 23.69 -34.34
N ILE A 203 11.77 23.21 -34.11
CA ILE A 203 12.93 23.53 -34.96
C ILE A 203 12.70 23.01 -36.39
N GLY A 204 12.20 21.78 -36.55
CA GLY A 204 11.90 21.19 -37.85
C GLY A 204 10.91 22.03 -38.66
N ILE A 205 9.84 22.52 -38.02
CA ILE A 205 8.87 23.42 -38.66
C ILE A 205 9.52 24.76 -39.03
N ALA A 206 10.32 25.34 -38.15
CA ALA A 206 11.00 26.61 -38.40
C ALA A 206 11.94 26.53 -39.61
N VAL A 207 12.75 25.46 -39.69
CA VAL A 207 13.66 25.20 -40.80
C VAL A 207 12.87 24.97 -42.10
N TYR A 208 11.82 24.15 -42.06
CA TYR A 208 10.97 23.89 -43.24
C TYR A 208 10.34 25.18 -43.79
N ARG A 209 9.82 26.05 -42.91
CA ARG A 209 9.28 27.35 -43.30
C ARG A 209 10.34 28.25 -43.90
N HIS A 210 11.53 28.31 -43.31
CA HIS A 210 12.63 29.13 -43.82
C HIS A 210 13.08 28.69 -45.22
N TYR A 211 13.20 27.37 -45.47
CA TYR A 211 13.53 26.86 -46.80
C TYR A 211 12.46 27.16 -47.85
N LYS A 212 11.17 27.03 -47.49
CA LYS A 212 10.07 27.33 -48.43
C LYS A 212 9.99 28.81 -48.81
N VAL A 213 10.29 29.72 -47.88
CA VAL A 213 10.29 31.18 -48.15
C VAL A 213 11.47 31.58 -49.05
N LYS A 214 12.60 30.89 -48.98
CA LYS A 214 13.77 31.20 -49.84
C LYS A 214 13.65 30.66 -51.26
N ASN A 215 12.80 29.65 -51.48
CA ASN A 215 12.59 28.99 -52.78
C ASN A 215 11.38 29.52 -53.57
N ASN A 216 10.64 30.49 -53.03
CA ASN A 216 9.58 31.24 -53.70
C ASN A 216 10.03 32.69 -53.91
#